data_AF-A0A963B011-F1
#
_entry.id   AF-A0A963B011-F1
#
_cell.length_a   1.000
_cell.length_b   1.000
_cell.length_c   1.000
_cell.angle_alpha   90.00
_cell.angle_beta   90.00
_cell.angle_gamma   90.00
#
_symmetry.space_group_name_H-M   'P 1'
#
loop_
_entity.id
_entity.type
_entity.pdbx_description
1 polymer ?
#
loop_
_entity_poly.entity_id
_entity_poly.type
_entity_poly.pdbx_seq_one_letter_code
_entity_poly.pdbx_strand_id
1 'polypeptide(L)'
;MPTYDYFCEANGRKVEVSHKMSVSIATWGELCEKSATPIGDTPAETPVRRLITGGAVIGTTGSGNEPPCATGSCCPGGMCGL
;
A
#
# COMPACT_ATOMS: atom_id res chain seq x y z
N MET A 1 -9.96 13.67 18.83
CA MET A 1 -8.70 12.96 18.53
C MET A 1 -8.82 12.49 17.09
N PRO A 2 -7.86 12.78 16.19
CA PRO A 2 -7.98 12.38 14.79
C PRO A 2 -7.85 10.86 14.65
N THR A 3 -8.49 10.34 13.61
CA THR A 3 -8.49 8.93 13.26
C THR A 3 -7.69 8.75 11.98
N TYR A 4 -6.83 7.74 11.95
CA TYR A 4 -5.96 7.43 10.83
C TYR A 4 -6.11 5.97 10.42
N ASP A 5 -6.21 5.76 9.12
CA ASP A 5 -6.17 4.44 8.50
C ASP A 5 -4.73 4.00 8.28
N TYR A 6 -4.42 2.75 8.63
CA TYR A 6 -3.17 2.09 8.28
C TYR A 6 -3.44 0.83 7.47
N PHE A 7 -2.55 0.53 6.54
CA PHE A 7 -2.60 -0.67 5.70
C PHE A 7 -1.32 -1.47 5.86
N CYS A 8 -1.49 -2.77 6.07
CA CYS A 8 -0.40 -3.74 6.10
C CYS A 8 -0.39 -4.51 4.77
N GLU A 9 0.69 -4.40 4.01
CA GLU A 9 0.78 -5.03 2.69
C GLU A 9 0.98 -6.55 2.79
N ALA A 10 1.63 -7.02 3.86
CA ALA A 10 1.92 -8.45 4.05
C ALA A 10 0.66 -9.30 4.28
N ASN A 11 -0.37 -8.73 4.89
CA ASN A 11 -1.64 -9.43 5.14
C ASN A 11 -2.84 -8.82 4.39
N GLY A 12 -2.64 -7.70 3.69
CA GLY A 12 -3.69 -6.99 2.95
C GLY A 12 -4.77 -6.35 3.82
N ARG A 13 -4.51 -6.14 5.12
CA ARG A 13 -5.52 -5.64 6.08
C ARG A 13 -5.37 -4.14 6.29
N LYS A 14 -6.53 -3.48 6.42
CA LYS A 14 -6.63 -2.09 6.86
C LYS A 14 -7.12 -2.05 8.30
N VAL A 15 -6.47 -1.23 9.14
CA VAL A 15 -6.86 -0.99 10.53
C VAL A 15 -6.95 0.50 10.78
N GLU A 16 -8.06 0.92 11.38
CA GLU A 16 -8.31 2.29 11.77
C GLU A 16 -7.89 2.51 13.23
N VAL A 17 -7.12 3.57 13.52
CA VAL A 17 -6.66 3.90 14.87
C VAL A 17 -6.84 5.39 15.19
N SER A 18 -7.25 5.67 16.43
CA SER A 18 -7.39 7.03 16.95
C SER A 18 -6.19 7.38 17.83
N HIS A 19 -5.32 8.28 17.36
CA HIS A 19 -4.13 8.69 18.12
C HIS A 19 -3.77 10.17 17.91
N LYS A 20 -2.92 10.72 18.77
CA LYS A 20 -2.37 12.08 18.58
C LYS A 20 -1.43 12.10 17.37
N MET A 21 -1.33 13.23 16.67
CA MET A 21 -0.46 13.37 15.49
C MET A 21 1.04 13.15 15.82
N SER A 22 1.46 13.39 17.07
CA SER A 22 2.83 13.12 17.54
C SER A 22 3.17 11.64 17.65
N VAL A 23 2.17 10.75 17.61
CA VAL A 23 2.38 9.30 17.64
C VAL A 23 2.63 8.84 16.21
N SER A 24 3.77 8.18 15.99
CA SER A 24 4.13 7.53 14.73
C SER A 24 3.98 6.03 14.91
N ILE A 25 3.36 5.37 13.92
CA ILE A 25 3.20 3.92 13.88
C ILE A 25 3.84 3.46 12.58
N ALA A 26 4.85 2.59 12.67
CA ALA A 26 5.60 2.08 11.53
C ALA A 26 5.44 0.56 11.37
N THR A 27 5.08 -0.16 12.44
CA THR A 27 4.99 -1.63 12.43
C THR A 27 3.61 -2.15 12.78
N TRP A 28 3.34 -3.40 12.40
CA TRP A 28 2.09 -4.09 12.70
C TRP A 28 1.89 -4.29 14.20
N GLY A 29 2.97 -4.59 14.95
CA GLY A 29 2.92 -4.73 16.40
C GLY A 29 2.46 -3.44 17.09
N GLU A 30 3.04 -2.30 16.71
CA GLU A 30 2.65 -0.99 17.22
C GLU A 30 1.18 -0.66 16.88
N LEU A 31 0.75 -0.98 15.65
CA LEU A 31 -0.62 -0.77 15.21
C LEU A 31 -1.61 -1.59 16.03
N CYS A 32 -1.32 -2.88 16.24
CA CYS A 32 -2.11 -3.80 17.04
C CYS A 32 -2.24 -3.36 18.50
N GLU A 33 -1.15 -2.87 19.11
CA GLU A 33 -1.17 -2.34 20.47
C GLU A 33 -2.12 -1.13 20.58
N LYS A 34 -2.11 -0.23 19.60
CA LYS A 34 -2.97 0.97 19.60
C LYS A 34 -4.42 0.68 19.24
N SER A 35 -4.69 -0.29 18.38
CA SER A 35 -6.04 -0.70 17.99
C SER A 35 -6.64 -1.77 18.91
N ALA A 36 -5.92 -2.19 19.96
CA ALA A 36 -6.28 -3.34 20.80
C ALA A 36 -6.63 -4.59 19.98
N THR A 37 -5.99 -4.75 18.82
CA THR A 37 -6.22 -5.87 17.90
C THR A 37 -5.17 -6.94 18.13
N PRO A 38 -5.53 -8.24 18.16
CA PRO A 38 -4.55 -9.30 18.26
C PRO A 38 -3.61 -9.30 17.06
N ILE A 39 -2.32 -9.53 17.31
CA ILE A 39 -1.28 -9.57 16.28
C ILE A 39 -1.54 -10.67 15.23
N GLY A 40 -2.11 -11.80 15.67
CA GLY A 40 -2.40 -12.95 14.81
C GLY A 40 -1.13 -13.57 14.24
N ASP A 41 -1.20 -14.00 12.98
CA ASP A 41 -0.09 -14.63 12.25
C ASP A 41 0.87 -13.64 11.56
N THR A 42 0.56 -12.34 11.58
CA THR A 42 1.41 -11.32 10.95
C THR A 42 2.55 -10.94 11.90
N PRO A 43 3.82 -11.02 11.48
CA PRO A 43 4.95 -10.64 12.34
C PRO A 43 4.85 -9.20 12.86
N ALA A 44 5.26 -8.96 14.11
CA ALA A 44 5.18 -7.62 14.74
C ALA A 44 5.99 -6.57 13.97
N GLU A 45 7.15 -6.97 13.47
CA GLU A 45 8.10 -6.15 12.72
C GLU A 45 7.60 -5.76 11.32
N THR A 46 6.45 -6.31 10.89
CA THR A 46 5.91 -6.08 9.54
C THR A 46 5.64 -4.60 9.33
N PRO A 47 6.16 -3.98 8.25
CA PRO A 47 5.94 -2.58 7.99
C PRO A 47 4.47 -2.29 7.64
N VAL A 48 3.93 -1.19 8.17
CA VAL A 48 2.60 -0.68 7.85
C VAL A 48 2.67 0.73 7.28
N ARG A 49 1.75 1.08 6.39
CA ARG A 49 1.67 2.42 5.80
C ARG A 49 0.41 3.15 6.22
N ARG A 50 0.56 4.41 6.64
CA ARG A 50 -0.59 5.29 6.91
C ARG A 50 -1.23 5.71 5.59
N LEU A 51 -2.53 5.45 5.45
CA LEU A 51 -3.31 5.93 4.33
C LEU A 51 -3.72 7.37 4.62
N ILE A 52 -3.05 8.31 3.95
CA ILE A 52 -3.41 9.72 4.03
C ILE A 52 -4.51 9.94 2.98
N THR A 53 -5.75 10.12 3.42
CA THR A 53 -6.86 10.56 2.56
C THR A 53 -6.65 12.03 2.20
N GLY A 54 -5.72 12.32 1.29
CA GLY A 54 -5.33 13.68 0.96
C GLY A 54 -4.24 13.72 -0.11
N GLY A 55 -4.64 13.51 -1.36
CA GLY A 55 -3.99 14.01 -2.58
C GLY A 55 -2.47 13.96 -2.68
N ALA A 56 -1.90 12.76 -2.91
CA ALA A 56 -0.76 12.53 -3.83
C ALA A 56 -0.36 11.06 -3.73
N VAL A 57 -0.75 10.27 -4.73
CA VAL A 57 -0.18 8.96 -5.00
C VAL A 57 1.26 9.15 -5.48
N ILE A 58 2.22 9.13 -4.56
CA ILE A 58 3.60 8.75 -4.90
C ILE A 58 3.77 7.31 -4.41
N GLY A 59 3.19 6.39 -5.18
CA GLY A 59 3.54 4.99 -5.07
C GLY A 59 4.91 4.80 -5.70
N THR A 60 5.97 4.79 -4.89
CA THR A 60 7.15 4.03 -5.27
C THR A 60 6.79 2.57 -5.11
N THR A 61 6.33 1.99 -6.22
CA THR A 61 6.15 0.57 -6.48
C THR A 61 7.32 -0.24 -5.94
N GLY A 62 7.01 -1.12 -4.99
CA GLY A 62 7.94 -2.11 -4.48
C GLY A 62 7.26 -3.48 -4.38
N SER A 63 6.73 -3.99 -5.49
CA SER A 63 6.41 -5.42 -5.68
C SER A 63 6.12 -5.74 -7.15
N GLY A 64 7.11 -6.36 -7.80
CA GLY A 64 6.98 -7.49 -8.73
C GLY A 64 5.98 -7.44 -9.90
N ASN A 65 6.57 -7.38 -11.10
CA ASN A 65 6.23 -8.25 -12.25
C ASN A 65 4.86 -8.04 -12.95
N GLU A 66 4.81 -7.15 -13.95
CA GLU A 66 4.75 -7.52 -15.38
C GLU A 66 4.66 -6.23 -16.24
N PRO A 67 5.48 -6.06 -17.30
CA PRO A 67 5.13 -5.11 -18.36
C PRO A 67 3.84 -5.63 -19.04
N PRO A 68 2.82 -4.79 -19.33
CA PRO A 68 1.71 -5.22 -20.16
C PRO A 68 2.29 -5.62 -21.53
N CYS A 69 2.38 -6.93 -21.72
CA CYS A 69 2.41 -7.68 -22.98
C CYS A 69 2.76 -6.86 -24.24
N ALA A 70 3.99 -7.02 -24.70
CA ALA A 70 4.28 -6.99 -26.13
C ALA A 70 3.62 -8.21 -26.79
N THR A 71 2.38 -8.09 -27.27
CA THR A 71 1.81 -9.06 -28.23
C THR A 71 0.70 -8.42 -29.07
N GLY A 72 0.99 -8.24 -30.36
CA GLY A 72 0.03 -8.55 -31.43
C GLY A 72 -0.98 -7.47 -31.85
N SER A 73 -0.68 -6.85 -32.99
CA SER A 73 -1.62 -6.72 -34.12
C SER A 73 -2.92 -5.92 -33.92
N CYS A 74 -2.89 -4.59 -34.15
CA CYS A 74 -4.12 -3.82 -34.43
C CYS A 74 -3.97 -2.54 -35.29
N CYS A 75 -2.98 -2.44 -36.20
CA CYS A 75 -3.00 -1.41 -37.25
C CYS A 75 -2.58 -1.97 -38.62
N PRO A 76 -3.52 -2.30 -39.52
CA PRO A 76 -3.25 -2.41 -40.95
C PRO A 76 -3.42 -1.01 -41.56
N GLY A 77 -2.38 -0.19 -41.54
CA GLY A 77 -2.47 1.17 -42.07
C GLY A 77 -1.09 1.75 -42.23
N GLY A 78 -0.51 1.54 -43.41
CA GLY A 78 0.91 1.69 -43.68
C GLY A 78 1.46 3.11 -43.58
N MET A 79 2.74 3.19 -43.28
CA MET A 79 3.74 3.71 -44.23
C MET A 79 5.14 3.44 -43.67
N CYS A 80 5.92 2.64 -44.39
CA CYS A 80 7.38 2.68 -44.33
C CYS A 80 7.90 2.14 -45.66
N GLY A 81 8.67 2.95 -46.39
CA GLY A 81 9.52 2.48 -47.48
C GLY A 81 9.33 3.19 -48.83
N LEU A 82 9.89 4.40 -48.97
CA LEU A 82 10.84 4.84 -50.02
C LEU A 82 11.09 6.35 -49.90
#